data_AF-A0A2U1C757-F1
#
_entry.id   AF-A0A2U1C757-F1
#
_cell.length_a   1.000
_cell.length_b   1.000
_cell.length_c   1.000
_cell.angle_alpha   90.00
_cell.angle_beta   90.00
_cell.angle_gamma   90.00
#
_symmetry.space_group_name_H-M   'P 1'
#
loop_
_entity.id
_entity.type
_entity.pdbx_description
1 polymer ?
#
loop_
_entity_poly.entity_id
_entity_poly.type
_entity_poly.pdbx_seq_one_letter_code
_entity_poly.pdbx_strand_id
1 'polypeptide(L)'
;MNDDQIVKAGSDAAQVLDNPAFQSALEQLHDLAHKAFKATEIRDAEGLKLARQFAAVTDDFEQILRRMVKGGEFASLNLNKHRNESTARRMLRTVIR
;
A
#
# COMPACT_ATOMS: atom_id res chain seq x y z
N MET A 1 17.02 4.00 19.58
CA MET A 1 17.20 5.29 18.89
C MET A 1 17.20 6.36 19.96
N ASN A 2 18.12 7.33 19.87
CA ASN A 2 18.13 8.51 20.75
C ASN A 2 17.20 9.59 20.17
N ASP A 3 16.73 10.54 20.98
CA ASP A 3 15.73 11.55 20.57
C ASP A 3 16.18 12.37 19.34
N ASP A 4 17.46 12.74 19.27
CA ASP A 4 18.04 13.45 18.13
C ASP A 4 17.97 12.65 16.82
N GLN A 5 18.07 11.33 16.90
CA GLN A 5 17.97 10.45 15.73
C GLN A 5 16.53 10.33 15.22
N ILE A 6 15.54 10.43 16.11
CA ILE A 6 14.11 10.43 15.76
C ILE A 6 13.75 11.74 15.06
N VAL A 7 14.20 12.88 15.60
CA VAL A 7 13.99 14.21 15.00
C VAL A 7 14.62 14.30 13.62
N LYS A 8 15.87 13.81 13.47
CA LYS A 8 16.55 13.79 12.18
C LYS A 8 15.84 12.89 11.17
N ALA A 9 15.41 11.70 11.58
CA ALA A 9 14.65 10.79 10.71
C ALA A 9 13.34 11.43 10.23
N GLY A 10 12.63 12.18 11.08
CA GLY A 10 11.42 12.92 10.69
C GLY A 10 11.70 14.04 9.68
N SER A 11 12.79 14.79 9.87
CA SER A 11 13.21 15.83 8.92
C SER A 11 13.62 15.24 7.57
N ASP A 12 14.41 14.17 7.57
CA ASP A 12 14.86 13.48 6.35
C ASP A 12 13.65 12.89 5.60
N ALA A 13 12.68 12.32 6.33
CA ALA A 13 11.43 11.82 5.76
C ALA A 13 10.61 12.93 5.08
N ALA A 14 10.47 14.09 5.72
CA ALA A 14 9.76 15.23 5.15
C ALA A 14 10.43 15.69 3.83
N GLN A 15 11.75 15.77 3.79
CA GLN A 15 12.50 16.13 2.58
C GLN A 15 12.29 15.13 1.43
N VAL A 16 12.19 13.83 1.73
CA VAL A 16 11.91 12.81 0.70
C VAL A 16 10.47 12.91 0.20
N LEU A 17 9.50 13.17 1.09
CA LEU A 17 8.11 13.35 0.69
C LEU A 17 7.91 14.61 -0.15
N ASP A 18 8.61 15.69 0.16
CA ASP A 18 8.52 16.93 -0.60
C ASP A 18 9.35 16.90 -1.90
N ASN A 19 10.13 15.84 -2.12
CA ASN A 19 10.96 15.69 -3.32
C ASN A 19 10.08 15.52 -4.58
N PRO A 20 10.20 16.41 -5.59
CA PRO A 20 9.43 16.30 -6.83
C PRO A 20 9.66 15.00 -7.60
N ALA A 21 10.88 14.44 -7.55
CA ALA A 21 11.18 13.16 -8.18
C ALA A 21 10.46 12.00 -7.48
N PHE A 22 10.31 12.06 -6.16
CA PHE A 22 9.56 11.07 -5.40
C PHE A 22 8.06 11.17 -5.68
N GLN A 23 7.49 12.38 -5.72
CA GLN A 23 6.09 12.58 -6.12
C GLN A 23 5.83 12.09 -7.55
N SER A 24 6.70 12.43 -8.50
CA SER A 24 6.58 11.95 -9.88
C SER A 24 6.68 10.43 -9.99
N ALA A 25 7.53 9.79 -9.18
CA ALA A 25 7.61 8.33 -9.14
C ALA A 25 6.32 7.68 -8.60
N LEU A 26 5.68 8.29 -7.59
CA LEU A 26 4.38 7.82 -7.08
C LEU A 26 3.27 7.98 -8.13
N GLU A 27 3.22 9.11 -8.83
CA GLU A 27 2.27 9.34 -9.92
C GLU A 27 2.46 8.32 -11.05
N GLN A 28 3.71 8.07 -11.46
CA GLN A 28 4.02 7.05 -12.47
C GLN A 28 3.61 5.64 -12.04
N LEU A 29 3.81 5.30 -10.76
CA LEU A 29 3.38 4.01 -10.20
C LEU A 29 1.86 3.86 -10.26
N HIS A 30 1.12 4.89 -9.85
CA HIS A 30 -0.33 4.93 -9.93
C HIS A 30 -0.81 4.76 -11.39
N ASP A 31 -0.21 5.49 -12.33
CA ASP A 31 -0.57 5.40 -13.74
C ASP A 31 -0.30 4.02 -14.35
N LEU A 32 0.81 3.38 -13.97
CA LEU A 32 1.13 2.01 -14.40
C LEU A 32 0.11 1.01 -13.88
N ALA A 33 -0.26 1.11 -12.60
CA ALA A 33 -1.25 0.25 -12.00
C ALA A 33 -2.64 0.46 -12.61
N HIS A 34 -3.03 1.71 -12.91
CA HIS A 34 -4.28 2.02 -13.60
C HIS A 34 -4.31 1.48 -15.03
N LYS A 35 -3.19 1.57 -15.76
CA LYS A 35 -3.06 0.97 -17.10
C LYS A 35 -3.20 -0.55 -17.04
N ALA A 36 -2.53 -1.20 -16.08
CA ALA A 36 -2.64 -2.64 -15.88
C ALA A 36 -4.06 -3.07 -15.52
N PHE A 37 -4.74 -2.31 -14.65
CA PHE A 37 -6.14 -2.53 -14.30
C PHE A 37 -7.05 -2.47 -15.53
N LYS A 38 -6.93 -1.41 -16.35
CA LYS A 38 -7.73 -1.26 -17.57
C LYS A 38 -7.47 -2.34 -18.62
N ALA A 39 -6.26 -2.89 -18.67
CA ALA A 39 -5.91 -3.99 -19.55
C ALA A 39 -6.43 -5.36 -19.06
N THR A 40 -6.93 -5.43 -17.82
CA THR A 40 -7.41 -6.69 -17.24
C THR A 40 -8.77 -7.04 -17.86
N GLU A 41 -8.84 -8.20 -18.53
CA GLU A 41 -10.09 -8.73 -19.05
C GLU A 41 -10.95 -9.30 -17.92
N ILE A 42 -12.10 -8.66 -17.67
CA ILE A 42 -13.07 -9.14 -16.68
C ILE A 42 -14.16 -9.94 -17.41
N ARG A 43 -14.15 -11.25 -17.21
CA ARG A 43 -15.04 -12.19 -17.92
C ARG A 43 -16.20 -12.69 -17.07
N ASP A 44 -16.09 -12.58 -15.75
CA ASP A 44 -17.09 -13.07 -14.80
C ASP A 44 -17.13 -12.23 -13.50
N ALA A 45 -18.05 -12.61 -12.60
CA ALA A 45 -18.26 -11.93 -11.33
C ALA A 45 -17.08 -12.08 -10.35
N GLU A 46 -16.29 -13.14 -10.45
CA GLU A 46 -15.09 -13.33 -9.61
C GLU A 46 -13.95 -12.44 -10.10
N GLY A 47 -13.79 -12.28 -11.42
CA GLY A 47 -12.89 -11.32 -12.04
C GLY A 47 -13.20 -9.89 -11.60
N LEU A 48 -14.48 -9.53 -11.46
CA LEU A 48 -14.87 -8.22 -10.95
C LEU A 48 -14.45 -8.02 -9.47
N LYS A 49 -14.55 -9.06 -8.64
CA LYS A 49 -14.09 -9.02 -7.24
C LYS A 49 -12.57 -8.86 -7.15
N LEU A 50 -11.82 -9.60 -7.96
CA LEU A 50 -10.36 -9.52 -8.01
C LEU A 50 -9.89 -8.16 -8.52
N ALA A 51 -10.53 -7.63 -9.57
CA ALA A 51 -10.29 -6.29 -10.08
C ALA A 51 -10.50 -5.24 -8.97
N ARG A 52 -11.61 -5.32 -8.23
CA ARG A 52 -11.85 -4.44 -7.08
C ARG A 52 -10.77 -4.54 -6.00
N GLN A 53 -10.29 -5.74 -5.70
CA GLN A 53 -9.20 -5.94 -4.74
C GLN A 53 -7.88 -5.34 -5.25
N PHE A 54 -7.57 -5.51 -6.52
CA PHE A 54 -6.39 -4.92 -7.16
C PHE A 54 -6.40 -3.40 -7.06
N ALA A 55 -7.53 -2.76 -7.39
CA ALA A 55 -7.69 -1.31 -7.26
C ALA A 55 -7.48 -0.84 -5.81
N ALA A 56 -8.14 -1.50 -4.85
CA ALA A 56 -8.01 -1.13 -3.43
C ALA A 56 -6.57 -1.30 -2.90
N VAL A 57 -5.87 -2.35 -3.32
CA VAL A 57 -4.47 -2.58 -2.93
C VAL A 57 -3.53 -1.56 -3.58
N THR A 58 -3.82 -1.12 -4.80
CA THR A 58 -3.05 -0.09 -5.50
C THR A 58 -3.14 1.26 -4.79
N ASP A 59 -4.35 1.67 -4.39
CA ASP A 59 -4.55 2.90 -3.63
C ASP A 59 -3.84 2.85 -2.26
N ASP A 60 -3.84 1.69 -1.62
CA ASP A 60 -3.12 1.47 -0.37
C ASP A 60 -1.60 1.51 -0.57
N PHE A 61 -1.05 1.08 -1.71
CA PHE A 61 0.40 1.09 -1.96
C PHE A 61 1.00 2.49 -1.92
N GLU A 62 0.30 3.50 -2.43
CA GLU A 62 0.78 4.88 -2.33
C GLU A 62 0.83 5.33 -0.87
N GLN A 63 -0.20 5.02 -0.08
CA GLN A 63 -0.21 5.31 1.35
C GLN A 63 0.88 4.53 2.10
N ILE A 64 1.12 3.27 1.75
CA ILE A 64 2.18 2.44 2.32
C ILE A 64 3.54 3.10 2.07
N LEU A 65 3.84 3.48 0.84
CA LEU A 65 5.12 4.09 0.48
C LEU A 65 5.33 5.44 1.17
N ARG A 66 4.30 6.29 1.25
CA ARG A 66 4.37 7.55 2.02
C ARG A 66 4.62 7.28 3.51
N ARG A 67 3.96 6.28 4.10
CA ARG A 67 4.13 5.89 5.52
C ARG A 67 5.47 5.23 5.81
N MET A 68 6.04 4.51 4.84
CA MET A 68 7.39 3.95 4.90
C MET A 68 8.43 5.05 5.04
N VAL A 69 8.31 6.09 4.20
CA VAL A 69 9.21 7.23 4.24
C VAL A 69 9.08 7.99 5.56
N LYS A 70 7.87 8.13 6.11
CA LYS A 70 7.63 8.77 7.42
C LYS A 70 8.25 8.06 8.63
N GLY A 71 8.78 6.84 8.48
CA GLY A 71 9.50 6.16 9.55
C GLY A 71 8.64 5.90 10.79
N GLY A 72 7.64 5.02 10.68
CA GLY A 72 6.92 4.49 11.86
C GLY A 72 5.43 4.23 11.71
N GLU A 73 4.77 4.76 10.67
CA GLU A 73 3.31 4.62 10.50
C GLU A 73 2.85 3.27 9.89
N PHE A 74 3.79 2.37 9.62
CA PHE A 74 3.53 1.06 9.00
C PHE A 74 2.61 0.16 9.85
N ALA A 75 2.62 0.31 11.18
CA ALA A 75 1.83 -0.51 12.10
C ALA A 75 0.30 -0.35 11.96
N SER A 76 -0.17 0.67 11.24
CA SER A 76 -1.60 0.97 11.06
C SER A 76 -2.25 0.30 9.84
N LEU A 77 -1.48 -0.39 8.99
CA LEU A 77 -1.97 -0.97 7.74
C LEU A 77 -2.65 -2.33 7.96
N ASN A 78 -3.98 -2.31 7.99
CA ASN A 78 -4.79 -3.53 8.03
C ASN A 78 -5.03 -4.08 6.62
N LEU A 79 -3.99 -4.60 5.98
CA LEU A 79 -4.05 -5.26 4.67
C LEU A 79 -5.06 -6.44 4.64
N ASN A 80 -5.38 -6.99 5.81
CA ASN A 80 -6.39 -8.04 5.94
C ASN A 80 -7.82 -7.54 5.72
N LYS A 81 -8.07 -6.23 5.76
CA LYS A 81 -9.39 -5.63 5.49
C LYS A 81 -9.80 -5.77 4.02
N HIS A 82 -8.83 -5.86 3.12
CA HIS A 82 -9.06 -5.86 1.66
C HIS A 82 -9.16 -7.30 1.09
N ARG A 83 -8.80 -8.32 1.86
CA ARG A 83 -8.95 -9.73 1.48
C ARG A 83 -10.39 -10.17 1.71
N ASN A 84 -11.00 -10.75 0.68
CA ASN A 84 -12.28 -11.43 0.81
C ASN A 84 -12.07 -12.84 1.42
N GLU A 85 -11.78 -12.88 2.72
CA GLU A 85 -11.58 -14.12 3.47
C GLU A 85 -12.46 -14.16 4.73
N SER A 86 -13.01 -15.34 5.05
CA SER A 86 -13.79 -15.51 6.29
C SER A 86 -12.86 -15.45 7.52
N THR A 87 -13.41 -15.02 8.65
CA THR A 87 -12.68 -14.90 9.93
C THR A 87 -11.96 -16.21 10.31
N ALA A 88 -12.56 -17.36 9.99
CA ALA A 88 -11.96 -18.68 10.22
C ALA A 88 -10.71 -18.92 9.37
N ARG A 89 -10.74 -18.58 8.06
CA ARG A 89 -9.56 -18.69 7.18
C ARG A 89 -8.44 -17.73 7.59
N ARG A 90 -8.82 -16.53 8.05
CA ARG A 90 -7.88 -15.54 8.57
C ARG A 90 -7.13 -16.07 9.81
N MET A 91 -7.84 -16.67 10.76
CA MET A 91 -7.23 -17.24 11.97
C MET A 91 -6.31 -18.42 11.64
N LEU A 92 -6.71 -19.34 10.76
CA LEU A 92 -5.89 -20.48 10.36
C LEU A 92 -4.53 -20.06 9.75
N ARG A 93 -4.50 -19.01 8.92
CA ARG A 93 -3.24 -18.49 8.35
C ARG A 93 -2.28 -17.96 9.42
N THR A 94 -2.79 -17.30 10.45
CA THR A 94 -1.94 -16.72 11.50
C THR A 94 -1.26 -17.79 12.35
N VAL A 95 -1.86 -18.97 12.48
CA VAL A 95 -1.34 -20.07 13.32
C VAL A 95 -0.39 -21.00 12.56
N ILE A 96 -0.46 -21.03 11.23
CA ILE A 96 0.41 -21.87 10.37
C ILE A 96 1.76 -21.19 10.07
N ARG A 97 1.98 -19.95 10.53
CA ARG A 97 3.22 -19.21 10.33
C ARG A 97 4.16 -19.27 11.52
#